data_AF-A0A970W4Y5-F1
#
_entry.id   AF-A0A970W4Y5-F1
#
_cell.length_a   1.000
_cell.length_b   1.000
_cell.length_c   1.000
_cell.angle_alpha   90.00
_cell.angle_beta   90.00
_cell.angle_gamma   90.00
#
_symmetry.space_group_name_H-M   'P 1'
#
loop_
_entity.id
_entity.type
_entity.pdbx_description
1 polymer ?
#
loop_
_entity_poly.entity_id
_entity_poly.type
_entity_poly.pdbx_seq_one_letter_code
_entity_poly.pdbx_strand_id
1 'polypeptide(L)'
;LLDFPTYGSINRHGMYTKGRIAIPQCDFSCMISPAMYREFEVPYLRQEMARLDAAEYHLDGPGAIKHLPALCEIEELDIVQWVPGSGFGEAQDWTWLYDRIDQLGKGQIRGADADGAVELWRRYQSKKLVLGVRVASRAEAEALMARLVAVGK
;
A
#
# COMPACT_ATOMS: atom_id res chain seq x y z
N LEU A 1 -18.46 6.50 -20.33
CA LEU A 1 -18.18 5.89 -19.01
C LEU A 1 -16.91 5.07 -19.16
N LEU A 2 -16.03 5.10 -18.15
CA LEU A 2 -14.63 4.65 -18.24
C LEU A 2 -14.50 3.24 -18.85
N ASP A 3 -13.76 3.13 -19.96
CA ASP A 3 -13.44 1.85 -20.60
C ASP A 3 -12.20 1.23 -19.93
N PHE A 4 -12.42 0.64 -18.75
CA PHE A 4 -11.35 0.03 -17.95
C PHE A 4 -10.61 -1.10 -18.70
N PRO A 5 -11.28 -2.03 -19.43
CA PRO A 5 -10.56 -3.06 -20.18
C PRO A 5 -9.53 -2.50 -21.19
N THR A 6 -9.82 -1.35 -21.80
CA THR A 6 -8.92 -0.71 -22.77
C THR A 6 -7.80 0.10 -22.11
N TYR A 7 -8.15 0.96 -21.14
CA TYR A 7 -7.20 1.95 -20.60
C TYR A 7 -6.72 1.65 -19.18
N GLY A 8 -7.44 0.83 -18.43
CA GLY A 8 -7.26 0.65 -17.00
C GLY A 8 -7.60 1.91 -16.20
N SER A 9 -7.16 1.93 -14.94
CA SER A 9 -7.24 3.10 -14.07
C SER A 9 -6.04 3.20 -13.14
N ILE A 10 -5.79 4.41 -12.62
CA ILE A 10 -4.70 4.72 -11.71
C ILE A 10 -5.25 5.44 -10.49
N ASN A 11 -4.73 5.12 -9.31
CA ASN A 11 -5.06 5.88 -8.11
C ASN A 11 -4.10 7.09 -7.92
N ARG A 12 -4.35 7.92 -6.90
CA ARG A 12 -3.52 9.12 -6.63
C ARG A 12 -2.04 8.82 -6.31
N HIS A 13 -1.69 7.59 -5.96
CA HIS A 13 -0.33 7.17 -5.63
C HIS A 13 0.38 6.46 -6.78
N GLY A 14 -0.22 6.46 -7.98
CA GLY A 14 0.41 5.91 -9.17
C GLY A 14 0.22 4.40 -9.35
N MET A 15 -0.59 3.73 -8.53
CA MET A 15 -0.90 2.31 -8.69
C MET A 15 -1.87 2.12 -9.86
N TYR A 16 -1.43 1.38 -10.87
CA TYR A 16 -2.21 1.05 -12.07
C TYR A 16 -2.86 -0.34 -11.95
N THR A 17 -4.10 -0.45 -12.45
CA THR A 17 -4.78 -1.73 -12.68
C THR A 17 -5.56 -1.69 -14.00
N LYS A 18 -5.86 -2.84 -14.58
CA LYS A 18 -6.77 -2.96 -15.75
C LYS A 18 -8.25 -2.85 -15.37
N GLY A 19 -8.57 -2.78 -14.09
CA GLY A 19 -9.94 -2.65 -13.59
C GLY A 19 -10.17 -1.33 -12.85
N ARG A 20 -11.02 -1.38 -11.84
CA ARG A 20 -11.31 -0.30 -10.90
C ARG A 20 -10.33 -0.34 -9.73
N ILE A 21 -9.73 0.80 -9.42
CA ILE A 21 -8.95 1.00 -8.20
C ILE A 21 -9.47 2.19 -7.42
N ALA A 22 -9.50 2.05 -6.10
CA ALA A 22 -9.76 3.16 -5.18
C ALA A 22 -8.94 3.00 -3.90
N ILE A 23 -9.04 4.00 -3.04
CA ILE A 23 -8.32 4.04 -1.76
C ILE A 23 -9.33 4.22 -0.62
N PRO A 24 -9.98 3.15 -0.15
CA PRO A 24 -10.82 3.23 1.05
C PRO A 24 -9.98 3.69 2.26
N GLN A 25 -10.62 4.43 3.16
CA GLN A 25 -9.97 5.02 4.32
C GLN A 25 -10.98 5.24 5.45
N CYS A 26 -10.50 5.18 6.70
CA CYS A 26 -11.33 5.47 7.87
C CYS A 26 -10.48 6.11 8.99
N ASP A 27 -10.45 7.44 9.02
CA ASP A 27 -9.72 8.21 10.04
C ASP A 27 -10.38 8.06 11.43
N PHE A 28 -11.70 7.82 11.44
CA PHE A 28 -12.46 7.54 12.67
C PHE A 28 -11.95 6.29 13.40
N SER A 29 -11.25 5.38 12.70
CA SER A 29 -10.67 4.18 13.28
C SER A 29 -9.75 4.47 14.48
N CYS A 30 -9.07 5.62 14.51
CA CYS A 30 -8.25 6.06 15.63
C CYS A 30 -9.05 6.16 16.95
N MET A 31 -10.33 6.54 16.86
CA MET A 31 -11.21 6.82 17.99
C MET A 31 -11.93 5.59 18.55
N ILE A 32 -11.80 4.43 17.91
CA ILE A 32 -12.53 3.21 18.31
C ILE A 32 -11.60 2.05 18.66
N SER A 33 -12.13 1.09 19.42
CA SER A 33 -11.40 -0.12 19.81
C SER A 33 -11.29 -1.12 18.63
N PRO A 34 -10.33 -2.06 18.66
CA PRO A 34 -10.26 -3.12 17.64
C PRO A 34 -11.54 -3.97 17.54
N ALA A 35 -12.26 -4.16 18.65
CA ALA A 35 -13.55 -4.84 18.63
C ALA A 35 -14.59 -4.05 17.84
N MET A 36 -14.69 -2.74 18.11
CA MET A 36 -15.58 -1.84 17.37
C MET A 36 -15.19 -1.73 15.89
N TYR A 37 -13.90 -1.69 15.55
CA TYR A 37 -13.45 -1.66 14.16
C TYR A 37 -13.87 -2.92 13.40
N ARG A 38 -13.73 -4.10 14.02
CA ARG A 38 -14.20 -5.37 13.45
C ARG A 38 -15.71 -5.41 13.26
N GLU A 39 -16.47 -4.85 14.21
CA GLU A 39 -17.93 -4.84 14.19
C GLU A 39 -18.49 -3.82 13.18
N PHE A 40 -17.97 -2.60 13.20
CA PHE A 40 -18.59 -1.44 12.53
C PHE A 40 -17.87 -0.99 11.26
N GLU A 41 -16.60 -1.33 11.05
CA GLU A 41 -15.83 -0.83 9.89
C GLU A 41 -15.54 -1.94 8.88
N VAL A 42 -14.96 -3.06 9.33
CA VAL A 42 -14.51 -4.16 8.45
C VAL A 42 -15.60 -4.67 7.49
N PRO A 43 -16.88 -4.85 7.89
CA PRO A 43 -17.91 -5.30 6.95
C PRO A 43 -18.14 -4.33 5.78
N TYR A 44 -18.05 -3.03 6.03
CA TYR A 44 -18.26 -2.00 5.01
C TYR A 44 -17.05 -1.82 4.12
N LEU A 45 -15.83 -1.90 4.67
CA LEU A 45 -14.61 -1.94 3.87
C LEU A 45 -14.61 -3.14 2.92
N ARG A 46 -15.00 -4.34 3.40
CA ARG A 46 -15.18 -5.51 2.53
C ARG A 46 -16.21 -5.25 1.43
N GLN A 47 -17.35 -4.66 1.78
CA GLN A 47 -18.40 -4.37 0.80
C GLN A 47 -17.94 -3.37 -0.26
N GLU A 48 -17.21 -2.33 0.14
CA GLU A 48 -16.64 -1.34 -0.77
C GLU A 48 -15.57 -1.97 -1.67
N MET A 49 -14.59 -2.65 -1.08
CA MET A 49 -13.47 -3.27 -1.80
C MET A 49 -13.91 -4.41 -2.72
N ALA A 50 -14.98 -5.14 -2.41
CA ALA A 50 -15.55 -6.17 -3.27
C ALA A 50 -16.05 -5.64 -4.63
N ARG A 51 -16.18 -4.32 -4.80
CA ARG A 51 -16.52 -3.67 -6.06
C ARG A 51 -15.29 -3.17 -6.83
N LEU A 52 -14.11 -3.35 -6.27
CA LEU A 52 -12.84 -2.94 -6.86
C LEU A 52 -12.09 -4.16 -7.39
N ASP A 53 -11.27 -3.94 -8.40
CA ASP A 53 -10.35 -4.95 -8.95
C ASP A 53 -8.96 -4.83 -8.30
N ALA A 54 -8.68 -3.69 -7.68
CA ALA A 54 -7.55 -3.49 -6.78
C ALA A 54 -7.91 -2.47 -5.69
N ALA A 55 -7.37 -2.63 -4.48
CA ALA A 55 -7.62 -1.72 -3.37
C ALA A 55 -6.35 -1.39 -2.58
N GLU A 56 -6.16 -0.10 -2.32
CA GLU A 56 -5.17 0.41 -1.38
C GLU A 56 -5.91 0.96 -0.16
N TYR A 57 -5.38 0.79 1.05
CA TYR A 57 -5.95 1.40 2.26
C TYR A 57 -5.01 2.42 2.88
N HIS A 58 -5.56 3.59 3.22
CA HIS A 58 -4.86 4.65 3.95
C HIS A 58 -4.87 4.37 5.45
N LEU A 59 -3.72 3.94 5.99
CA LEU A 59 -3.54 3.71 7.43
C LEU A 59 -2.94 4.97 8.06
N ASP A 60 -3.81 5.82 8.63
CA ASP A 60 -3.44 7.14 9.14
C ASP A 60 -3.04 7.13 10.61
N GLY A 61 -1.73 7.24 10.83
CA GLY A 61 -1.14 7.54 12.12
C GLY A 61 -1.10 6.37 13.12
N PRO A 62 -0.32 6.53 14.22
CA PRO A 62 -0.05 5.44 15.16
C PRO A 62 -1.30 4.88 15.83
N GLY A 63 -2.34 5.70 16.00
CA GLY A 63 -3.61 5.30 16.58
C GLY A 63 -4.36 4.23 15.77
N ALA A 64 -4.15 4.17 14.45
CA ALA A 64 -4.81 3.22 13.58
C ALA A 64 -4.08 1.87 13.49
N ILE A 65 -2.79 1.80 13.84
CA ILE A 65 -1.96 0.57 13.70
C ILE A 65 -2.58 -0.63 14.44
N LYS A 66 -3.27 -0.39 15.56
CA LYS A 66 -3.97 -1.43 16.35
C LYS A 66 -4.98 -2.24 15.53
N HIS A 67 -5.44 -1.72 14.41
CA HIS A 67 -6.42 -2.34 13.50
C HIS A 67 -5.78 -3.09 12.34
N LEU A 68 -4.47 -2.95 12.13
CA LEU A 68 -3.76 -3.58 11.01
C LEU A 68 -4.06 -5.08 10.85
N PRO A 69 -4.09 -5.91 11.91
CA PRO A 69 -4.44 -7.33 11.75
C PRO A 69 -5.83 -7.54 11.17
N ALA A 70 -6.84 -6.81 11.65
CA ALA A 70 -8.22 -6.94 11.15
C ALA A 70 -8.37 -6.41 9.72
N LEU A 71 -7.69 -5.30 9.40
CA LEU A 71 -7.64 -4.74 8.06
C LEU A 71 -7.01 -5.72 7.06
N CYS A 72 -5.91 -6.37 7.43
CA CYS A 72 -5.21 -7.31 6.55
C CYS A 72 -5.96 -8.64 6.33
N GLU A 73 -6.99 -8.95 7.12
CA GLU A 73 -7.91 -10.08 6.88
C GLU A 73 -8.93 -9.81 5.76
N ILE A 74 -8.97 -8.61 5.19
CA ILE A 74 -9.76 -8.30 4.00
C ILE A 74 -9.00 -8.81 2.78
N GLU A 75 -9.57 -9.79 2.07
CA GLU A 75 -8.88 -10.46 0.96
C GLU A 75 -8.65 -9.52 -0.22
N GLU A 76 -9.63 -8.64 -0.48
CA GLU A 76 -9.63 -7.65 -1.56
C GLU A 76 -8.61 -6.52 -1.36
N LEU A 77 -8.08 -6.35 -0.15
CA LEU A 77 -7.05 -5.36 0.13
C LEU A 77 -5.70 -5.79 -0.45
N ASP A 78 -5.12 -4.97 -1.32
CA ASP A 78 -3.82 -5.24 -1.94
C ASP A 78 -2.67 -4.58 -1.19
N ILE A 79 -2.83 -3.29 -0.87
CA ILE A 79 -1.74 -2.41 -0.41
C ILE A 79 -2.19 -1.66 0.83
N VAL A 80 -1.32 -1.61 1.84
CA VAL A 80 -1.48 -0.70 2.98
C VAL A 80 -0.51 0.47 2.78
N GLN A 81 -1.06 1.67 2.67
CA GLN A 81 -0.28 2.90 2.71
C GLN A 81 -0.18 3.38 4.15
N TRP A 82 1.03 3.32 4.70
CA TRP A 82 1.31 3.87 6.03
C TRP A 82 1.60 5.37 5.97
N VAL A 83 0.90 6.15 6.81
CA VAL A 83 1.18 7.57 7.00
C VAL A 83 1.43 7.81 8.49
N PRO A 84 2.63 8.23 8.91
CA PRO A 84 2.95 8.38 10.34
C PRO A 84 2.29 9.58 11.01
N GLY A 85 1.63 10.45 10.23
CA GLY A 85 1.17 11.77 10.69
C GLY A 85 2.34 12.74 10.90
N SER A 86 2.02 13.96 11.34
CA SER A 86 3.01 15.03 11.54
C SER A 86 3.78 14.89 12.86
N GLY A 87 4.98 15.47 12.93
CA GLY A 87 5.73 15.63 14.17
C GLY A 87 6.57 14.40 14.53
N PHE A 88 6.41 13.86 15.75
CA PHE A 88 7.25 12.75 16.24
C PHE A 88 7.19 11.48 15.37
N GLY A 89 6.07 11.26 14.67
CA GLY A 89 5.92 10.13 13.74
C GLY A 89 6.89 10.18 12.56
N GLU A 90 7.28 11.38 12.08
CA GLU A 90 8.17 11.52 10.91
C GLU A 90 9.60 11.10 11.20
N ALA A 91 10.06 11.24 12.46
CA ALA A 91 11.41 10.91 12.89
C ALA A 91 11.59 9.45 13.32
N GLN A 92 10.49 8.68 13.38
CA GLN A 92 10.52 7.30 13.84
C GLN A 92 10.84 6.33 12.70
N ASP A 93 11.65 5.31 13.00
CA ASP A 93 11.83 4.18 12.10
C ASP A 93 10.60 3.24 12.16
N TRP A 94 9.86 3.19 11.05
CA TRP A 94 8.67 2.35 10.85
C TRP A 94 8.97 1.04 10.11
N THR A 95 10.25 0.67 9.96
CA THR A 95 10.65 -0.57 9.27
C THR A 95 9.94 -1.80 9.84
N TRP A 96 9.75 -1.87 11.16
CA TRP A 96 9.01 -2.95 11.80
C TRP A 96 7.56 -3.06 11.32
N LEU A 97 6.90 -1.93 11.03
CA LEU A 97 5.51 -1.89 10.58
C LEU A 97 5.40 -2.35 9.13
N TYR A 98 6.35 -1.92 8.30
CA TYR A 98 6.48 -2.38 6.93
C TYR A 98 6.76 -3.89 6.85
N ASP A 99 7.65 -4.41 7.70
CA ASP A 99 7.86 -5.86 7.82
C ASP A 99 6.58 -6.58 8.25
N ARG A 100 5.81 -5.98 9.17
CA ARG A 100 4.53 -6.54 9.62
C ARG A 100 3.48 -6.57 8.52
N ILE A 101 3.36 -5.51 7.72
CA ILE A 101 2.44 -5.44 6.57
C ILE A 101 2.77 -6.55 5.57
N ASP A 102 4.06 -6.75 5.26
CA ASP A 102 4.52 -7.80 4.35
C ASP A 102 4.25 -9.21 4.90
N GLN A 103 4.52 -9.44 6.19
CA GLN A 103 4.21 -10.72 6.87
C GLN A 103 2.71 -11.03 6.87
N LEU A 104 1.86 -10.01 6.85
CA LEU A 104 0.40 -10.14 6.72
C LEU A 104 -0.05 -10.29 5.24
N GLY A 105 0.91 -10.44 4.32
CA GLY A 105 0.66 -10.70 2.90
C GLY A 105 0.24 -9.48 2.09
N LYS A 106 0.36 -8.27 2.65
CA LYS A 106 -0.07 -7.03 2.00
C LYS A 106 1.10 -6.27 1.40
N GLY A 107 0.79 -5.57 0.32
CA GLY A 107 1.67 -4.64 -0.37
C GLY A 107 1.84 -3.32 0.36
N GLN A 108 2.78 -2.51 -0.13
CA GLN A 108 3.16 -1.24 0.50
C GLN A 108 3.49 -0.18 -0.54
N ILE A 109 3.43 1.08 -0.13
CA ILE A 109 3.92 2.22 -0.91
C ILE A 109 5.17 2.76 -0.24
N ARG A 110 6.28 2.83 -0.98
CA ARG A 110 7.58 3.23 -0.46
C ARG A 110 8.28 4.21 -1.40
N GLY A 111 8.91 5.22 -0.82
CA GLY A 111 9.85 6.08 -1.54
C GLY A 111 11.29 5.66 -1.27
N ALA A 112 12.12 5.65 -2.31
CA ALA A 112 13.57 5.41 -2.20
C ALA A 112 14.30 5.99 -3.42
N ASP A 113 15.62 6.09 -3.32
CA ASP A 113 16.47 6.20 -4.51
C ASP A 113 16.55 4.87 -5.26
N ALA A 114 17.29 4.83 -6.37
CA ALA A 114 17.38 3.65 -7.23
C ALA A 114 17.95 2.42 -6.50
N ASP A 115 18.93 2.60 -5.61
CA ASP A 115 19.56 1.49 -4.90
C ASP A 115 18.66 0.98 -3.77
N GLY A 116 18.09 1.91 -2.98
CA GLY A 116 17.11 1.59 -1.95
C GLY A 116 15.86 0.92 -2.51
N ALA A 117 15.41 1.30 -3.72
CA ALA A 117 14.30 0.63 -4.41
C ALA A 117 14.59 -0.87 -4.66
N VAL A 118 15.81 -1.19 -5.09
CA VAL A 118 16.24 -2.59 -5.28
C VAL A 118 16.35 -3.32 -3.94
N GLU A 119 16.84 -2.67 -2.89
CA GLU A 119 16.89 -3.25 -1.54
C GLU A 119 15.50 -3.55 -0.98
N LEU A 120 14.56 -2.61 -1.10
CA LEU A 120 13.17 -2.81 -0.68
C LEU A 120 12.51 -3.94 -1.47
N TRP A 121 12.75 -4.01 -2.78
CA TRP A 121 12.23 -5.08 -3.64
C TRP A 121 12.74 -6.47 -3.24
N ARG A 122 14.00 -6.57 -2.80
CA ARG A 122 14.60 -7.80 -2.25
C ARG A 122 14.08 -8.16 -0.86
N ARG A 123 13.87 -7.16 0.00
CA ARG A 123 13.51 -7.36 1.41
C ARG A 123 12.11 -7.98 1.56
N TYR A 124 11.12 -7.35 0.95
CA TYR A 124 9.72 -7.73 1.13
C TYR A 124 9.35 -8.90 0.22
N GLN A 125 8.36 -9.71 0.60
CA GLN A 125 7.88 -10.88 -0.15
C GLN A 125 6.66 -10.56 -1.02
N SER A 126 5.85 -9.56 -0.65
CA SER A 126 4.71 -9.13 -1.43
C SER A 126 5.14 -8.58 -2.79
N LYS A 127 4.51 -9.04 -3.88
CA LYS A 127 4.73 -8.49 -5.23
C LYS A 127 4.00 -7.16 -5.44
N LYS A 128 3.15 -6.77 -4.50
CA LYS A 128 2.31 -5.55 -4.55
C LYS A 128 3.07 -4.38 -3.90
N LEU A 129 4.30 -4.12 -4.33
CA LEU A 129 5.12 -3.00 -3.83
C LEU A 129 5.11 -1.86 -4.85
N VAL A 130 4.64 -0.68 -4.44
CA VAL A 130 4.68 0.54 -5.26
C VAL A 130 5.86 1.37 -4.82
N LEU A 131 6.83 1.55 -5.72
CA LEU A 131 8.08 2.25 -5.46
C LEU A 131 8.07 3.62 -6.15
N GLY A 132 8.01 4.69 -5.35
CA GLY A 132 8.27 6.04 -5.80
C GLY A 132 9.78 6.29 -5.88
N VAL A 133 10.31 6.39 -7.09
CA VAL A 133 11.74 6.59 -7.34
C VAL A 133 11.95 7.79 -8.26
N ARG A 134 12.94 8.61 -7.94
CA ARG A 134 13.38 9.71 -8.81
C ARG A 134 14.73 9.36 -9.43
N VAL A 135 14.80 9.46 -10.75
CA VAL A 135 16.02 9.30 -11.55
C VAL A 135 16.21 10.50 -12.47
N ALA A 136 17.42 10.73 -12.97
CA ALA A 136 17.74 11.91 -13.77
C ALA A 136 17.34 11.76 -15.24
N SER A 137 17.15 10.53 -15.73
CA SER A 137 16.87 10.27 -17.14
C SER A 137 16.03 9.01 -17.36
N ARG A 138 15.46 8.88 -18.57
CA ARG A 138 14.80 7.66 -19.02
C ARG A 138 15.74 6.45 -19.03
N ALA A 139 17.00 6.64 -19.43
CA ALA A 139 17.99 5.56 -19.46
C ALA A 139 18.25 4.99 -18.05
N GLU A 140 18.31 5.86 -17.03
CA GLU A 140 18.43 5.41 -15.64
C GLU A 140 17.18 4.67 -15.15
N ALA A 141 15.97 5.12 -15.54
CA ALA A 141 14.74 4.39 -15.24
C ALA A 141 14.75 2.98 -15.86
N GLU A 142 15.13 2.86 -17.13
CA GLU A 142 15.21 1.56 -17.83
C GLU A 142 16.26 0.64 -17.18
N ALA A 143 17.42 1.19 -16.78
CA ALA A 143 18.44 0.45 -16.05
C ALA A 143 17.95 -0.03 -14.67
N LEU A 144 17.22 0.81 -13.92
CA LEU A 144 16.60 0.42 -12.65
C LEU A 144 15.57 -0.70 -12.85
N MET A 145 14.70 -0.58 -13.86
CA MET A 145 13.74 -1.62 -14.18
C MET A 145 14.41 -2.96 -14.47
N ALA A 146 15.51 -2.97 -15.24
CA ALA A 146 16.30 -4.17 -15.50
C ALA A 146 16.87 -4.79 -14.21
N ARG A 147 17.36 -3.96 -13.28
CA ARG A 147 17.85 -4.42 -11.96
C ARG A 147 16.74 -5.04 -11.12
N LEU A 148 15.55 -4.45 -11.11
CA LEU A 148 14.39 -4.98 -10.38
C LEU A 148 13.92 -6.32 -10.96
N VAL A 149 13.89 -6.45 -12.28
CA VAL A 149 13.58 -7.73 -12.97
C VAL A 149 14.62 -8.80 -12.62
N ALA A 150 15.91 -8.43 -12.56
CA ALA A 150 16.99 -9.35 -12.23
C ALA A 150 16.93 -9.91 -10.78
N VAL A 151 16.16 -9.28 -9.88
CA VAL A 151 15.92 -9.84 -8.53
C VAL A 151 15.06 -11.11 -8.59
N GLY A 152 14.29 -11.32 -9.66
CA GLY A 152 13.64 -12.61 -9.93
C GLY A 152 12.41 -12.91 -9.07
N LYS A 153 11.67 -11.86 -8.68
CA LYS A 153 10.46 -11.96 -7.85
C LYS A 153 9.18 -11.88 -8.67
#